data_AF-A0A2M7SRT1-F1
#
_entry.id   AF-A0A2M7SRT1-F1
#
_cell.length_a   1.000
_cell.length_b   1.000
_cell.length_c   1.000
_cell.angle_alpha   90.00
_cell.angle_beta   90.00
_cell.angle_gamma   90.00
#
_symmetry.space_group_name_H-M   'P 1'
#
loop_
_entity.id
_entity.type
_entity.pdbx_description
1 polymer ?
#
loop_
_entity_poly.entity_id
_entity_poly.type
_entity_poly.pdbx_seq_one_letter_code
_entity_poly.pdbx_strand_id
1 'polypeptide(L)'
;MLLVGACLGTVIGQRALRPGEVARAAPLKQAGSPADHVVISEFRTRGPGGEFDEFVELFNPTGNPIDISDWQIMESDSAGNTSLQYTLPASTNLLPGRHYLIVGNSYSGSVTGESGAILSSEVTDDGGIALLEADGITIVDQVGLSGGSIYLEGATLTPLSTDEDRGYERKPGGVSGSCYDTDDNFADFSALPSEPQNSSSPVTICAGSETATPTLAPTNTATATPVAPSHLVISEF
;
A
#
# COMPACT_ATOMS: atom_id res chain seq x y z
N MET A 1 21.03 -50.65 -23.99
CA MET A 1 21.84 -49.93 -23.00
C MET A 1 21.50 -48.45 -23.15
N LEU A 2 20.49 -47.99 -22.42
CA LEU A 2 19.96 -46.64 -22.53
C LEU A 2 20.27 -45.94 -21.20
N LEU A 3 21.20 -44.99 -21.22
CA LEU A 3 21.52 -44.12 -20.10
C LEU A 3 20.44 -43.02 -20.04
N VAL A 4 19.70 -42.96 -18.94
CA VAL A 4 18.86 -41.79 -18.61
C VAL A 4 19.62 -40.99 -17.55
N GLY A 5 20.03 -39.77 -17.90
CA GLY A 5 20.72 -38.84 -17.02
C GLY A 5 19.76 -38.25 -15.99
N ALA A 6 20.14 -38.30 -14.72
CA ALA A 6 19.44 -37.65 -13.62
C ALA A 6 19.95 -36.20 -13.48
N CYS A 7 19.05 -35.22 -13.58
CA CYS A 7 19.28 -33.86 -13.12
C CYS A 7 19.17 -33.84 -11.59
N LEU A 8 20.27 -33.55 -10.90
CA LEU A 8 20.24 -33.19 -9.48
C LEU A 8 19.77 -31.74 -9.34
N GLY A 9 18.52 -31.56 -8.90
CA GLY A 9 18.09 -30.30 -8.29
C GLY A 9 18.47 -30.30 -6.82
N THR A 10 19.26 -29.32 -6.40
CA THR A 10 19.61 -29.07 -4.99
C THR A 10 18.35 -28.67 -4.23
N VAL A 11 17.89 -29.52 -3.30
CA VAL A 11 16.84 -29.19 -2.35
C VAL A 11 17.46 -28.28 -1.28
N ILE A 12 17.18 -26.98 -1.34
CA ILE A 12 17.44 -26.04 -0.25
C ILE A 12 16.52 -26.44 0.92
N GLY A 13 17.08 -26.46 2.13
CA GLY A 13 16.55 -27.16 3.31
C GLY A 13 15.09 -26.89 3.64
N GLN A 14 14.19 -27.77 3.17
CA GLN A 14 12.91 -27.98 3.82
C GLN A 14 13.18 -28.72 5.13
N ARG A 15 13.05 -28.02 6.26
CA ARG A 15 12.93 -28.67 7.56
C ARG A 15 11.70 -29.58 7.46
N ALA A 16 11.91 -30.90 7.40
CA ALA A 16 10.83 -31.86 7.36
C ALA A 16 9.91 -31.63 8.57
N LEU A 17 8.65 -31.28 8.31
CA LEU A 17 7.62 -31.15 9.33
C LEU A 17 7.54 -32.45 10.12
N ARG A 18 7.44 -32.34 11.45
CA ARG A 18 7.26 -33.54 12.27
C ARG A 18 5.92 -34.19 11.90
N PRO A 19 5.78 -35.52 11.98
CA PRO A 19 4.47 -36.16 11.82
C PRO A 19 3.46 -35.53 12.79
N GLY A 20 2.48 -34.80 12.25
CA GLY A 20 1.47 -34.06 13.02
C GLY A 20 1.63 -32.53 13.06
N GLU A 21 2.70 -31.97 12.50
CA GLU A 21 2.88 -30.53 12.33
C GLU A 21 2.24 -30.09 11.01
N VAL A 22 1.00 -29.59 11.08
CA VAL A 22 0.39 -28.88 9.96
C VAL A 22 1.07 -27.51 9.86
N ALA A 23 1.73 -27.23 8.73
CA ALA A 23 2.11 -25.87 8.38
C ALA A 23 0.84 -25.03 8.38
N ARG A 24 0.67 -24.18 9.39
CA ARG A 24 -0.48 -23.28 9.49
C ARG A 24 -0.15 -22.09 8.60
N ALA A 25 -0.38 -22.23 7.29
CA ALA A 25 -0.56 -21.07 6.43
C ALA A 25 -1.67 -20.22 7.05
N ALA A 26 -1.44 -18.90 7.15
CA ALA A 26 -2.53 -17.99 7.46
C ALA A 26 -3.65 -18.20 6.42
N PRO A 27 -4.93 -18.16 6.81
CA PRO A 27 -5.99 -18.24 5.83
C PRO A 27 -5.92 -17.02 4.91
N LEU A 28 -5.75 -17.24 3.60
CA LEU A 28 -5.84 -16.19 2.59
C LEU A 28 -7.15 -15.42 2.74
N LYS A 29 -7.11 -14.09 2.65
CA LYS A 29 -8.33 -13.26 2.62
C LYS A 29 -9.17 -13.64 1.39
N GLN A 30 -10.48 -13.74 1.58
CA GLN A 30 -11.38 -14.21 0.52
C GLN A 30 -11.53 -13.16 -0.58
N ALA A 31 -11.25 -13.53 -1.82
CA ALA A 31 -11.55 -12.71 -3.00
C ALA A 31 -13.05 -12.40 -3.06
N GLY A 32 -13.42 -11.12 -2.95
CA GLY A 32 -14.81 -10.67 -3.07
C GLY A 32 -15.18 -9.36 -2.38
N SER A 33 -14.37 -8.88 -1.43
CA SER A 33 -14.54 -7.57 -0.79
C SER A 33 -13.29 -6.72 -0.97
N PRO A 34 -13.43 -5.39 -1.14
CA PRO A 34 -12.27 -4.49 -1.15
C PRO A 34 -11.47 -4.60 0.15
N ALA A 35 -10.15 -4.36 0.06
CA ALA A 35 -9.30 -4.24 1.23
C ALA A 35 -9.82 -3.14 2.17
N ASP A 36 -9.64 -3.36 3.47
CA ASP A 36 -10.10 -2.52 4.58
C ASP A 36 -9.01 -1.59 5.13
N HIS A 37 -7.88 -1.50 4.43
CA HIS A 37 -6.70 -0.73 4.78
C HIS A 37 -6.09 -0.12 3.50
N VAL A 38 -5.08 0.75 3.64
CA VAL A 38 -4.33 1.29 2.51
C VAL A 38 -3.43 0.21 1.94
N VAL A 39 -3.39 0.09 0.62
CA VAL A 39 -2.59 -0.91 -0.07
C VAL A 39 -1.48 -0.26 -0.90
N ILE A 40 -0.39 -0.97 -1.11
CA ILE A 40 0.56 -0.77 -2.21
C ILE A 40 -0.19 -1.16 -3.49
N SER A 41 -0.58 -0.16 -4.26
CA SER A 41 -1.44 -0.33 -5.43
C SER A 41 -0.67 -0.57 -6.72
N GLU A 42 0.49 0.07 -6.85
CA GLU A 42 1.39 -0.14 -7.97
C GLU A 42 2.83 0.11 -7.51
N PHE A 43 3.79 -0.63 -8.06
CA PHE A 43 5.19 -0.34 -7.83
C PHE A 43 6.07 -0.78 -9.00
N ARG A 44 7.25 -0.19 -9.06
CA ARG A 44 8.34 -0.59 -9.94
C ARG A 44 9.67 -0.37 -9.23
N THR A 45 10.57 -1.35 -9.32
CA THR A 45 11.94 -1.26 -8.78
C THR A 45 12.96 -0.81 -9.82
N ARG A 46 12.61 -0.88 -11.10
CA ARG A 46 13.48 -0.51 -12.22
C ARG A 46 12.68 -0.27 -13.49
N GLY A 47 13.06 0.76 -14.23
CA GLY A 47 12.36 1.17 -15.45
C GLY A 47 13.28 1.64 -16.57
N PRO A 48 12.72 2.30 -17.61
CA PRO A 48 13.48 2.82 -18.76
C PRO A 48 14.63 3.79 -18.42
N GLY A 49 14.55 4.47 -17.28
CA GLY A 49 15.60 5.32 -16.72
C GLY A 49 16.76 4.57 -16.06
N GLY A 50 16.65 3.24 -15.92
CA GLY A 50 17.66 2.37 -15.33
C GLY A 50 17.55 2.28 -13.80
N GLU A 51 18.71 2.28 -13.13
CA GLU A 51 18.79 2.31 -11.66
C GLU A 51 18.08 3.54 -11.09
N PHE A 52 17.41 3.39 -9.95
CA PHE A 52 16.59 4.41 -9.30
C PHE A 52 15.38 4.90 -10.10
N ASP A 53 15.03 4.23 -11.20
CA ASP A 53 13.81 4.50 -11.95
C ASP A 53 12.62 3.73 -11.35
N GLU A 54 12.31 4.14 -10.12
CA GLU A 54 11.47 3.42 -9.18
C GLU A 54 10.24 4.23 -8.81
N PHE A 55 9.20 3.55 -8.34
CA PHE A 55 8.14 4.19 -7.59
C PHE A 55 7.40 3.18 -6.72
N VAL A 56 6.73 3.72 -5.71
CA VAL A 56 5.74 3.03 -4.88
C VAL A 56 4.50 3.90 -4.84
N GLU A 57 3.38 3.33 -5.22
CA GLU A 57 2.07 3.96 -5.15
C GLU A 57 1.24 3.32 -4.03
N LEU A 58 0.62 4.18 -3.23
CA LEU A 58 -0.36 3.79 -2.23
C LEU A 58 -1.77 4.16 -2.68
N PHE A 59 -2.75 3.34 -2.33
CA PHE A 59 -4.17 3.57 -2.61
C PHE A 59 -5.02 3.32 -1.38
N ASN A 60 -6.05 4.15 -1.17
CA ASN A 60 -7.07 3.90 -0.16
C ASN A 60 -8.33 3.29 -0.81
N PRO A 61 -8.49 1.95 -0.82
CA PRO A 61 -9.67 1.26 -1.36
C PRO A 61 -10.92 1.38 -0.46
N THR A 62 -10.75 1.89 0.77
CA THR A 62 -11.82 1.95 1.76
C THR A 62 -12.80 3.09 1.50
N GLY A 63 -13.94 3.06 2.19
CA GLY A 63 -14.96 4.11 2.14
C GLY A 63 -14.69 5.30 3.08
N ASN A 64 -13.58 5.30 3.82
CA ASN A 64 -13.26 6.32 4.82
C ASN A 64 -11.86 6.92 4.62
N PRO A 65 -11.66 8.20 4.98
CA PRO A 65 -10.31 8.77 5.02
C PRO A 65 -9.42 8.02 6.02
N ILE A 66 -8.17 7.76 5.64
CA ILE A 66 -7.17 7.12 6.49
C ILE A 66 -6.04 8.11 6.75
N ASP A 67 -5.72 8.31 8.03
CA ASP A 67 -4.54 9.07 8.42
C ASP A 67 -3.30 8.19 8.26
N ILE A 68 -2.42 8.57 7.33
CA ILE A 68 -1.17 7.89 7.03
C ILE A 68 0.04 8.74 7.44
N SER A 69 -0.18 9.69 8.35
CA SER A 69 0.90 10.49 8.93
C SER A 69 1.98 9.61 9.55
N ASP A 70 3.23 9.91 9.23
CA ASP A 70 4.42 9.24 9.77
C ASP A 70 4.54 7.74 9.45
N TRP A 71 3.64 7.20 8.62
CA TRP A 71 3.77 5.85 8.06
C TRP A 71 5.05 5.72 7.24
N GLN A 72 5.54 4.50 7.07
CA GLN A 72 6.86 4.24 6.53
C GLN A 72 6.81 3.30 5.33
N ILE A 73 7.57 3.62 4.29
CA ILE A 73 7.93 2.68 3.24
C ILE A 73 9.25 2.04 3.62
N MET A 74 9.23 0.73 3.81
CA MET A 74 10.40 -0.09 4.08
C MET A 74 10.72 -0.93 2.85
N GLU A 75 11.99 -1.19 2.64
CA GLU A 75 12.49 -2.18 1.68
C GLU A 75 13.17 -3.32 2.44
N SER A 76 13.16 -4.52 1.86
CA SER A 76 14.10 -5.57 2.22
C SER A 76 14.72 -6.25 1.02
N ASP A 77 16.03 -6.50 1.07
CA ASP A 77 16.75 -7.19 0.01
C ASP A 77 16.48 -8.71 -0.01
N SER A 78 16.98 -9.42 -1.01
CA SER A 78 16.84 -10.88 -1.12
C SER A 78 17.62 -11.69 -0.07
N ALA A 79 18.39 -11.03 0.80
CA ALA A 79 19.00 -11.63 1.99
C ALA A 79 18.23 -11.31 3.30
N GLY A 80 17.18 -10.50 3.22
CA GLY A 80 16.33 -10.10 4.33
C GLY A 80 16.87 -8.93 5.16
N ASN A 81 17.87 -8.18 4.65
CA ASN A 81 18.26 -6.91 5.26
C ASN A 81 17.23 -5.85 4.93
N THR A 82 16.97 -4.91 5.84
CA THR A 82 15.92 -3.89 5.66
C THR A 82 16.48 -2.47 5.65
N SER A 83 15.87 -1.57 4.88
CA SER A 83 16.09 -0.13 4.95
C SER A 83 14.80 0.68 4.93
N LEU A 84 14.83 1.86 5.55
CA LEU A 84 13.76 2.85 5.48
C LEU A 84 13.91 3.68 4.21
N GLN A 85 12.92 3.60 3.33
CA GLN A 85 12.91 4.32 2.05
C GLN A 85 12.25 5.69 2.15
N TYR A 86 11.13 5.77 2.87
CA TYR A 86 10.37 7.01 2.96
C TYR A 86 9.53 7.06 4.24
N THR A 87 9.35 8.25 4.81
CA THR A 87 8.39 8.51 5.89
C THR A 87 7.40 9.52 5.39
N LEU A 88 6.12 9.16 5.44
CA LEU A 88 5.04 10.02 4.97
C LEU A 88 4.95 11.27 5.87
N PRO A 89 4.76 12.47 5.28
CA PRO A 89 4.70 13.70 6.07
C PRO A 89 3.57 13.66 7.11
N ALA A 90 3.78 14.29 8.25
CA ALA A 90 2.72 14.50 9.23
C ALA A 90 1.53 15.25 8.62
N SER A 91 0.33 15.00 9.16
CA SER A 91 -0.95 15.54 8.64
C SER A 91 -1.31 15.06 7.23
N THR A 92 -0.84 13.88 6.82
CA THR A 92 -1.21 13.26 5.54
C THR A 92 -2.45 12.40 5.74
N ASN A 93 -3.56 12.83 5.16
CA ASN A 93 -4.82 12.10 5.19
C ASN A 93 -5.19 11.64 3.77
N LEU A 94 -5.17 10.32 3.54
CA LEU A 94 -5.49 9.73 2.25
C LEU A 94 -7.00 9.46 2.18
N LEU A 95 -7.68 10.28 1.37
CA LEU A 95 -9.13 10.17 1.18
C LEU A 95 -9.51 8.88 0.43
N PRO A 96 -10.76 8.42 0.56
CA PRO A 96 -11.28 7.28 -0.22
C PRO A 96 -11.00 7.42 -1.71
N GLY A 97 -10.48 6.36 -2.31
CA GLY A 97 -10.22 6.28 -3.74
C GLY A 97 -9.09 7.20 -4.25
N ARG A 98 -8.27 7.77 -3.34
CA ARG A 98 -7.10 8.57 -3.68
C ARG A 98 -5.83 7.74 -3.61
N HIS A 99 -4.82 8.25 -4.31
CA HIS A 99 -3.50 7.67 -4.43
C HIS A 99 -2.44 8.59 -3.82
N TYR A 100 -1.30 8.03 -3.45
CA TYR A 100 -0.10 8.75 -3.01
C TYR A 100 1.11 8.13 -3.70
N LEU A 101 1.84 8.92 -4.49
CA LEU A 101 2.95 8.43 -5.30
C LEU A 101 4.30 8.88 -4.73
N ILE A 102 5.15 7.90 -4.38
CA ILE A 102 6.56 8.09 -4.01
C ILE A 102 7.43 7.62 -5.17
N VAL A 103 8.41 8.43 -5.58
CA VAL A 103 9.25 8.11 -6.76
C VAL A 103 10.74 8.03 -6.42
N GLY A 104 11.50 7.31 -7.25
CA GLY A 104 12.96 7.27 -7.20
C GLY A 104 13.62 8.49 -7.82
N ASN A 105 14.93 8.62 -7.63
CA ASN A 105 15.72 9.77 -8.11
C ASN A 105 15.84 9.85 -9.64
N SER A 106 15.74 8.71 -10.33
CA SER A 106 15.82 8.62 -11.79
C SER A 106 14.45 8.37 -12.42
N TYR A 107 13.36 8.58 -11.66
CA TYR A 107 12.02 8.25 -12.10
C TYR A 107 11.66 8.87 -13.45
N SER A 108 11.29 8.01 -14.41
CA SER A 108 11.09 8.36 -15.81
C SER A 108 9.62 8.51 -16.21
N GLY A 109 8.67 8.28 -15.29
CA GLY A 109 7.25 8.29 -15.60
C GLY A 109 6.68 9.71 -15.77
N SER A 110 5.55 9.82 -16.47
CA SER A 110 4.93 11.10 -16.76
C SER A 110 4.11 11.68 -15.61
N VAL A 111 3.66 10.84 -14.67
CA VAL A 111 2.93 11.28 -13.48
C VAL A 111 3.93 11.61 -12.38
N THR A 112 4.00 12.88 -12.01
CA THR A 112 4.92 13.35 -10.97
C THR A 112 4.54 12.76 -9.61
N GLY A 113 5.54 12.33 -8.84
CA GLY A 113 5.36 11.99 -7.43
C GLY A 113 4.87 13.16 -6.59
N GLU A 114 4.41 12.87 -5.37
CA GLU A 114 4.03 13.91 -4.41
C GLU A 114 5.22 14.82 -4.12
N SER A 115 4.94 16.08 -3.76
CA SER A 115 5.98 17.09 -3.52
C SER A 115 6.94 16.63 -2.42
N GLY A 116 8.18 16.28 -2.81
CA GLY A 116 9.21 15.80 -1.90
C GLY A 116 9.10 14.32 -1.51
N ALA A 117 8.20 13.55 -2.14
CA ALA A 117 8.10 12.11 -1.96
C ALA A 117 9.11 11.38 -2.83
N ILE A 118 10.35 11.31 -2.32
CA ILE A 118 11.50 10.70 -2.99
C ILE A 118 12.03 9.54 -2.13
N LEU A 119 12.23 8.37 -2.75
CA LEU A 119 12.85 7.21 -2.10
C LEU A 119 14.31 7.53 -1.72
N SER A 120 14.71 7.16 -0.50
CA SER A 120 16.01 7.50 0.07
C SER A 120 17.18 6.74 -0.56
N SER A 121 16.94 5.54 -1.08
CA SER A 121 17.90 4.69 -1.78
C SER A 121 17.21 3.87 -2.87
N GLU A 122 17.99 3.05 -3.58
CA GLU A 122 17.49 2.03 -4.50
C GLU A 122 16.63 1.01 -3.73
N VAL A 123 15.55 0.57 -4.36
CA VAL A 123 14.73 -0.57 -3.97
C VAL A 123 15.21 -1.77 -4.79
N THR A 124 15.66 -2.83 -4.14
CA THR A 124 16.28 -3.95 -4.86
C THR A 124 15.31 -4.65 -5.82
N ASP A 125 15.82 -5.01 -7.00
CA ASP A 125 15.04 -5.65 -8.09
C ASP A 125 14.48 -7.03 -7.75
N ASP A 126 15.00 -7.67 -6.70
CA ASP A 126 14.63 -8.99 -6.21
C ASP A 126 14.23 -9.01 -4.72
N GLY A 127 14.04 -7.84 -4.10
CA GLY A 127 13.67 -7.69 -2.70
C GLY A 127 12.16 -7.70 -2.44
N GLY A 128 11.73 -6.85 -1.51
CA GLY A 128 10.34 -6.59 -1.18
C GLY A 128 10.15 -5.21 -0.56
N ILE A 129 8.89 -4.77 -0.55
CA ILE A 129 8.45 -3.45 -0.07
C ILE A 129 7.39 -3.68 1.00
N ALA A 130 7.41 -2.91 2.07
CA ALA A 130 6.33 -2.90 3.06
C ALA A 130 5.91 -1.47 3.41
N LEU A 131 4.61 -1.30 3.59
CA LEU A 131 4.00 -0.13 4.20
C LEU A 131 3.79 -0.43 5.68
N LEU A 132 4.40 0.36 6.55
CA LEU A 132 4.27 0.23 8.01
C LEU A 132 3.54 1.44 8.59
N GLU A 133 2.81 1.24 9.68
CA GLU A 133 2.26 2.33 10.48
C GLU A 133 3.38 3.18 11.12
N ALA A 134 3.01 4.30 11.73
CA ALA A 134 3.93 5.24 12.38
C ALA A 134 4.77 4.64 13.52
N ASP A 135 4.42 3.46 14.03
CA ASP A 135 5.21 2.76 15.04
C ASP A 135 6.48 2.09 14.47
N GLY A 136 6.60 2.00 13.13
CA GLY A 136 7.71 1.36 12.43
C GLY A 136 7.78 -0.16 12.65
N ILE A 137 6.69 -0.79 13.08
CA ILE A 137 6.61 -2.22 13.41
C ILE A 137 5.39 -2.86 12.75
N THR A 138 4.23 -2.22 12.81
CA THR A 138 2.96 -2.78 12.34
C THR A 138 2.90 -2.67 10.83
N ILE A 139 2.96 -3.81 10.14
CA ILE A 139 2.82 -3.89 8.68
C ILE A 139 1.34 -3.70 8.32
N VAL A 140 1.10 -2.77 7.42
CA VAL A 140 -0.21 -2.50 6.82
C VAL A 140 -0.40 -3.31 5.54
N ASP A 141 0.63 -3.33 4.69
CA ASP A 141 0.65 -4.08 3.43
C ASP A 141 2.12 -4.35 3.03
N GLN A 142 2.38 -5.42 2.27
CA GLN A 142 3.72 -5.78 1.81
C GLN A 142 3.72 -6.64 0.55
N VAL A 143 4.81 -6.55 -0.20
CA VAL A 143 4.99 -7.30 -1.45
C VAL A 143 6.43 -7.73 -1.64
N GLY A 144 6.64 -8.96 -2.12
CA GLY A 144 7.98 -9.52 -2.33
C GLY A 144 8.19 -10.17 -3.69
N LEU A 145 9.40 -10.03 -4.23
CA LEU A 145 9.84 -10.57 -5.52
C LEU A 145 10.79 -11.78 -5.35
N SER A 146 11.20 -12.10 -4.12
CA SER A 146 11.96 -13.31 -3.82
C SER A 146 11.59 -13.90 -2.47
N GLY A 147 11.85 -15.21 -2.30
CA GLY A 147 11.62 -15.90 -1.02
C GLY A 147 12.65 -15.57 0.07
N GLY A 148 13.64 -14.73 -0.23
CA GLY A 148 14.63 -14.26 0.75
C GLY A 148 14.28 -12.89 1.35
N SER A 149 13.44 -12.12 0.68
CA SER A 149 12.81 -10.92 1.24
C SER A 149 12.07 -11.27 2.53
N ILE A 150 12.12 -10.37 3.52
CA ILE A 150 11.26 -10.51 4.71
C ILE A 150 9.89 -9.86 4.52
N TYR A 151 9.77 -8.96 3.55
CA TYR A 151 8.52 -8.35 3.14
C TYR A 151 7.96 -9.11 1.95
N LEU A 152 6.98 -9.97 2.21
CA LEU A 152 6.26 -10.74 1.20
C LEU A 152 4.95 -11.28 1.77
N GLU A 153 4.00 -11.55 0.89
CA GLU A 153 2.74 -12.22 1.19
C GLU A 153 2.51 -13.35 0.21
N GLY A 154 2.18 -14.54 0.74
CA GLY A 154 1.89 -15.72 -0.06
C GLY A 154 2.98 -16.06 -1.07
N ALA A 155 2.59 -16.30 -2.33
CA ALA A 155 3.52 -16.56 -3.42
C ALA A 155 4.15 -15.26 -3.96
N THR A 156 5.47 -15.28 -4.15
CA THR A 156 6.25 -14.11 -4.59
C THR A 156 5.99 -13.75 -6.05
N LEU A 157 6.26 -12.49 -6.37
CA LEU A 157 6.30 -11.97 -7.73
C LEU A 157 7.64 -12.31 -8.42
N THR A 158 7.72 -12.06 -9.74
CA THR A 158 8.97 -12.23 -10.49
C THR A 158 9.81 -10.96 -10.42
N PRO A 159 11.13 -11.03 -10.13
CA PRO A 159 12.03 -9.87 -10.11
C PRO A 159 11.98 -9.01 -11.37
N LEU A 160 12.08 -7.68 -11.22
CA LEU A 160 12.11 -6.72 -12.32
C LEU A 160 13.55 -6.39 -12.73
N SER A 161 14.19 -7.26 -13.50
CA SER A 161 15.65 -7.19 -13.78
C SER A 161 16.05 -6.50 -15.10
N THR A 162 15.15 -5.74 -15.72
CA THR A 162 15.37 -5.12 -17.05
C THR A 162 14.90 -3.68 -17.06
N ASP A 163 15.57 -2.81 -17.82
CA ASP A 163 15.21 -1.40 -18.04
C ASP A 163 13.99 -1.24 -18.99
N GLU A 164 12.93 -1.99 -18.73
CA GLU A 164 11.68 -1.97 -19.51
C GLU A 164 10.61 -1.19 -18.75
N ASP A 165 9.67 -0.59 -19.48
CA ASP A 165 8.48 -0.02 -18.86
C ASP A 165 7.55 -1.14 -18.40
N ARG A 166 7.73 -1.56 -17.15
CA ARG A 166 6.96 -2.60 -16.49
C ARG A 166 6.95 -2.38 -14.99
N GLY A 167 5.78 -2.37 -14.40
CA GLY A 167 5.55 -2.42 -12.95
C GLY A 167 4.61 -3.57 -12.59
N TYR A 168 4.33 -3.67 -11.31
CA TYR A 168 3.28 -4.53 -10.77
C TYR A 168 2.13 -3.68 -10.27
N GLU A 169 0.95 -3.92 -10.82
CA GLU A 169 -0.30 -3.27 -10.41
C GLU A 169 -1.19 -4.29 -9.69
N ARG A 170 -1.70 -3.90 -8.52
CA ARG A 170 -2.63 -4.70 -7.72
C ARG A 170 -3.99 -4.72 -8.39
N LYS A 171 -4.61 -5.90 -8.41
CA LYS A 171 -5.85 -6.19 -9.12
C LYS A 171 -7.06 -5.58 -8.39
N PRO A 172 -8.13 -5.25 -9.13
CA PRO A 172 -8.29 -5.40 -10.59
C PRO A 172 -7.49 -4.40 -11.44
N GLY A 173 -6.98 -3.31 -10.86
CA GLY A 173 -6.16 -2.30 -11.52
C GLY A 173 -6.96 -1.35 -12.42
N GLY A 174 -6.25 -0.39 -13.00
CA GLY A 174 -6.75 0.67 -13.86
C GLY A 174 -7.97 1.39 -13.30
N VAL A 175 -8.97 1.62 -14.15
CA VAL A 175 -10.20 2.31 -13.77
C VAL A 175 -11.05 1.57 -12.72
N SER A 176 -10.76 0.29 -12.48
CA SER A 176 -11.45 -0.52 -11.46
C SER A 176 -10.73 -0.48 -10.10
N GLY A 177 -9.54 0.11 -10.05
CA GLY A 177 -8.75 0.34 -8.85
C GLY A 177 -8.02 -0.88 -8.30
N SER A 178 -7.06 -0.63 -7.44
CA SER A 178 -6.25 -1.64 -6.76
C SER A 178 -6.93 -2.16 -5.51
N CYS A 179 -8.09 -2.78 -5.68
CA CYS A 179 -9.05 -2.97 -4.60
C CYS A 179 -8.85 -4.21 -3.73
N TYR A 180 -8.12 -5.22 -4.21
CA TYR A 180 -8.08 -6.51 -3.55
C TYR A 180 -6.70 -6.81 -2.97
N ASP A 181 -6.74 -7.25 -1.72
CA ASP A 181 -5.60 -7.76 -0.99
C ASP A 181 -6.02 -9.06 -0.31
N THR A 182 -5.53 -10.17 -0.87
CA THR A 182 -5.83 -11.54 -0.43
C THR A 182 -4.73 -12.12 0.45
N ASP A 183 -3.74 -11.30 0.82
CA ASP A 183 -2.49 -11.69 1.46
C ASP A 183 -1.70 -12.70 0.59
N ASP A 184 -1.78 -12.58 -0.75
CA ASP A 184 -0.98 -13.36 -1.70
C ASP A 184 -0.57 -12.51 -2.90
N ASN A 185 0.72 -12.15 -2.96
CA ASN A 185 1.21 -11.20 -3.97
C ASN A 185 0.93 -11.70 -5.40
N PHE A 186 1.13 -12.99 -5.69
CA PHE A 186 0.88 -13.55 -7.02
C PHE A 186 -0.60 -13.50 -7.42
N ALA A 187 -1.51 -13.74 -6.47
CA ALA A 187 -2.95 -13.63 -6.68
C ALA A 187 -3.36 -12.18 -6.91
N ASP A 188 -2.72 -11.23 -6.22
CA ASP A 188 -3.16 -9.85 -6.17
C ASP A 188 -2.53 -8.96 -7.24
N PHE A 189 -1.32 -9.23 -7.74
CA PHE A 189 -0.67 -8.34 -8.70
C PHE A 189 -0.64 -8.88 -10.14
N SER A 190 -0.56 -7.97 -11.10
CA SER A 190 -0.27 -8.25 -12.51
C SER A 190 0.92 -7.41 -12.98
N ALA A 191 1.81 -8.00 -13.76
CA ALA A 191 2.90 -7.26 -14.40
C ALA A 191 2.40 -6.61 -15.70
N LEU A 192 2.43 -5.28 -15.77
CA LEU A 192 1.93 -4.46 -16.88
C LEU A 192 2.85 -3.25 -17.10
N PRO A 193 2.78 -2.53 -18.24
CA PRO A 193 3.38 -1.20 -18.36
C PRO A 193 2.92 -0.29 -17.21
N SER A 194 3.82 0.56 -16.71
CA SER A 194 3.52 1.36 -15.52
C SER A 194 2.57 2.50 -15.83
N GLU A 195 1.50 2.64 -15.05
CA GLU A 195 0.50 3.70 -15.20
C GLU A 195 0.19 4.38 -13.85
N PRO A 196 1.22 4.86 -13.11
CA PRO A 196 1.05 5.32 -11.74
C PRO A 196 0.17 6.56 -11.64
N GLN A 197 -0.42 6.74 -10.47
CA GLN A 197 -1.40 7.72 -10.08
C GLN A 197 -0.95 8.41 -8.78
N ASN A 198 -1.22 9.71 -8.71
CA ASN A 198 -0.92 10.53 -7.55
C ASN A 198 -2.19 11.16 -6.96
N SER A 199 -2.05 12.03 -5.97
CA SER A 199 -3.15 12.73 -5.30
C SER A 199 -4.01 13.58 -6.24
N SER A 200 -3.46 14.03 -7.36
CA SER A 200 -4.16 14.82 -8.39
C SER A 200 -4.89 13.96 -9.43
N SER A 201 -4.68 12.65 -9.41
CA SER A 201 -5.36 11.72 -10.32
C SER A 201 -6.86 11.62 -10.00
N PRO A 202 -7.71 11.21 -10.97
CA PRO A 202 -9.12 10.98 -10.72
C PRO A 202 -9.33 10.00 -9.56
N VAL A 203 -10.44 10.16 -8.83
CA VAL A 203 -10.82 9.23 -7.77
C VAL A 203 -11.22 7.90 -8.38
N THR A 204 -10.68 6.80 -7.85
CA THR A 204 -11.02 5.42 -8.25
C THR A 204 -11.82 4.75 -7.15
N ILE A 205 -12.98 4.18 -7.47
CA ILE A 205 -13.88 3.60 -6.46
C ILE A 205 -13.92 2.08 -6.60
N CYS A 206 -13.63 1.40 -5.50
CA CYS A 206 -13.75 -0.05 -5.42
C CYS A 206 -15.21 -0.49 -5.38
N ALA A 207 -15.57 -1.44 -6.24
CA ALA A 207 -16.89 -2.04 -6.23
C ALA A 207 -17.16 -2.70 -4.87
N GLY A 208 -18.26 -2.32 -4.21
CA GLY A 208 -18.60 -2.80 -2.86
C GLY A 208 -18.00 -1.98 -1.71
N SER A 209 -17.24 -0.92 -1.99
CA SER A 209 -16.82 0.04 -0.96
C SER A 209 -17.97 0.97 -0.60
N GLU A 210 -18.53 0.82 0.60
CA GLU A 210 -19.55 1.71 1.15
C GLU A 210 -18.88 3.03 1.57
N THR A 211 -19.00 4.08 0.76
CA THR A 211 -18.54 5.41 1.17
C THR A 211 -19.39 5.90 2.34
N ALA A 212 -18.77 6.39 3.42
CA ALA A 212 -19.52 7.04 4.49
C ALA A 212 -20.25 8.26 3.91
N THR A 213 -21.57 8.13 3.71
CA THR A 213 -22.42 9.27 3.36
C THR A 213 -22.33 10.25 4.53
N PRO A 214 -21.93 11.52 4.32
CA PRO A 214 -21.94 12.49 5.41
C PRO A 214 -23.37 12.63 5.91
N THR A 215 -23.65 12.04 7.07
CA THR A 215 -24.92 12.23 7.75
C THR A 215 -24.88 13.66 8.28
N LEU A 216 -25.64 14.57 7.66
CA LEU A 216 -25.90 15.88 8.23
C LEU A 216 -26.62 15.65 9.57
N ALA A 217 -25.87 15.60 10.66
CA ALA A 217 -26.46 15.64 11.99
C ALA A 217 -27.19 16.99 12.10
N PRO A 218 -28.51 17.02 12.35
CA PRO A 218 -29.21 18.28 12.53
C PRO A 218 -28.53 19.01 13.70
N THR A 219 -27.97 20.18 13.41
CA THR A 219 -27.46 21.06 14.46
C THR A 219 -28.66 21.43 15.33
N ASN A 220 -28.72 20.90 16.55
CA ASN A 220 -29.67 21.38 17.54
C ASN A 220 -29.33 22.84 17.82
N THR A 221 -30.01 23.76 17.13
CA THR A 221 -30.00 25.18 17.49
C THR A 221 -30.62 25.27 18.87
N ALA A 222 -29.81 25.52 19.90
CA ALA A 222 -30.33 25.83 21.22
C ALA A 222 -31.16 27.11 21.10
N THR A 223 -32.48 26.98 21.22
CA THR A 223 -33.39 28.12 21.37
C THR A 223 -32.97 28.87 22.63
N ALA A 224 -32.54 30.13 22.47
CA ALA A 224 -32.20 30.98 23.61
C ALA A 224 -33.41 31.10 24.54
N THR A 225 -33.24 30.70 25.80
CA THR A 225 -34.20 30.95 26.87
C THR A 225 -34.38 32.47 27.03
N PRO A 226 -35.60 33.02 26.93
CA PRO A 226 -35.80 34.46 27.16
C PRO A 226 -35.47 34.81 28.61
N VAL A 227 -34.46 35.65 28.80
CA VAL A 227 -34.13 36.24 30.10
C VAL A 227 -35.17 37.31 30.40
N ALA A 228 -35.87 37.19 31.53
CA ALA A 228 -36.82 38.21 31.99
C ALA A 228 -36.09 39.53 32.29
N PRO A 229 -36.65 40.70 31.92
CA PRO A 229 -36.02 41.97 32.22
C PRO A 229 -35.98 42.22 33.72
N SER A 230 -34.79 42.45 34.26
CA SER A 230 -34.59 42.92 35.63
C SER A 230 -35.17 44.34 35.77
N HIS A 231 -36.14 44.50 36.66
CA HIS A 231 -36.73 45.79 37.00
C HIS A 231 -35.67 46.69 37.67
N LEU A 232 -35.27 47.77 36.98
CA LEU A 232 -34.39 48.79 37.54
C LEU A 232 -35.20 49.62 38.55
N VAL A 233 -34.90 49.51 39.83
CA VAL A 233 -35.44 50.40 40.86
C VAL A 233 -34.48 51.59 40.98
N ILE A 234 -34.87 52.75 40.45
CA ILE A 234 -34.19 54.02 40.73
C ILE A 234 -34.69 54.49 42.09
N SER A 235 -33.80 54.52 43.08
CA SER A 235 -34.01 55.17 44.38
C SER A 235 -33.52 56.60 44.26
N GLU A 236 -34.42 57.57 44.17
CA GLU A 236 -34.07 58.98 44.40
C GLU A 236 -34.02 59.26 45.90
N PHE A 237 -32.87 59.72 46.38
CA PHE A 237 -32.71 60.76 47.42
C PHE A 237 -31.34 61.42 47.27
#